data_AF-A0A7S2DA54-F1
#
_entry.id   AF-A0A7S2DA54-F1
#
_cell.length_a   1.000
_cell.length_b   1.000
_cell.length_c   1.000
_cell.angle_alpha   90.00
_cell.angle_beta   90.00
_cell.angle_gamma   90.00
#
_symmetry.space_group_name_H-M   'P 1'
#
loop_
_entity.id
_entity.type
_entity.pdbx_description
1 polymer ?
#
loop_
_entity_poly.entity_id
_entity_poly.type
_entity_poly.pdbx_seq_one_letter_code
_entity_poly.pdbx_strand_id
1 'polypeptide(L)'
;GLGGLRYGRLMLMADQDSDGSHIKGLIISMIHHFWPELLRANFVHDFQTPLLKAHRLSGGQTAAFFSLNDFESWRFALPEHQRHKWRIKYYKGLGTSTAEEARDYFARLDKHRVQYEWGGPADGDLIDMVFSKKRAADRREWMSSAATRQYALSGAMGQVGAEKVA
;
A
#
# COMPACT_ATOMS: atom_id res chain seq x y z
N GLY A 1 -9.03 -24.78 -16.23
CA GLY A 1 -7.66 -24.88 -15.68
C GLY A 1 -6.77 -23.83 -16.31
N LEU A 2 -5.67 -23.44 -15.65
CA LEU A 2 -4.77 -22.36 -16.08
C LEU A 2 -3.94 -22.66 -17.35
N GLY A 3 -4.00 -23.88 -17.90
CA GLY A 3 -3.11 -24.39 -18.95
C GLY A 3 -3.19 -23.70 -20.31
N GLY A 4 -4.15 -22.78 -20.53
CA GLY A 4 -4.27 -22.00 -21.78
C GLY A 4 -3.65 -20.59 -21.70
N LEU A 5 -3.16 -20.17 -20.53
CA LEU A 5 -2.61 -18.82 -20.36
C LEU A 5 -1.15 -18.77 -20.82
N ARG A 6 -0.78 -17.69 -21.52
CA ARG A 6 0.62 -17.43 -21.89
C ARG A 6 1.52 -17.09 -20.70
N TYR A 7 0.93 -16.58 -19.62
CA TYR A 7 1.63 -16.17 -18.41
C TYR A 7 0.97 -16.80 -17.18
N GLY A 8 1.79 -17.19 -16.20
CA GLY A 8 1.33 -17.78 -14.95
C GLY A 8 1.03 -16.78 -13.83
N ARG A 9 1.35 -15.49 -14.03
CA ARG A 9 1.17 -14.41 -13.05
C ARG A 9 0.90 -13.08 -13.76
N LEU A 10 0.20 -12.19 -13.06
CA LEU A 10 0.04 -10.78 -13.40
C LEU A 10 0.64 -9.93 -12.28
N MET A 11 1.56 -9.02 -12.62
CA MET A 11 2.14 -8.07 -11.67
C MET A 11 1.65 -6.66 -12.00
N LEU A 12 0.98 -6.03 -11.04
CA LEU A 12 0.50 -4.66 -11.16
C LEU A 12 1.60 -3.70 -10.71
N MET A 13 1.95 -2.76 -11.58
CA MET A 13 2.93 -1.71 -11.31
C MET A 13 2.25 -0.36 -11.56
N ALA A 14 1.90 0.33 -10.48
CA ALA A 14 1.31 1.67 -10.54
C ALA A 14 1.90 2.54 -9.43
N ASP A 15 1.72 3.85 -9.54
CA ASP A 15 2.17 4.82 -8.54
C ASP A 15 1.57 4.50 -7.16
N GLN A 16 2.36 4.77 -6.11
CA GLN A 16 1.95 4.54 -4.72
C GLN A 16 1.14 5.71 -4.18
N ASP A 17 0.04 6.00 -4.87
CA ASP A 17 -0.93 7.02 -4.53
C ASP A 17 -2.37 6.50 -4.68
N SER A 18 -3.34 7.39 -4.49
CA SER A 18 -4.77 7.05 -4.58
C SER A 18 -5.18 6.62 -5.99
N ASP A 19 -4.59 7.21 -7.03
CA ASP A 19 -4.94 6.92 -8.42
C ASP A 19 -4.37 5.58 -8.85
N GLY A 20 -3.13 5.26 -8.47
CA GLY A 20 -2.55 3.94 -8.69
C GLY A 20 -3.31 2.85 -7.95
N SER A 21 -3.77 3.11 -6.73
CA SER A 21 -4.64 2.18 -5.98
C SER A 21 -5.98 1.97 -6.67
N HIS A 22 -6.57 3.03 -7.23
CA HIS A 22 -7.81 2.96 -8.00
C HIS A 22 -7.63 2.13 -9.29
N ILE A 23 -6.54 2.34 -10.04
CA ILE A 23 -6.20 1.54 -11.23
C ILE A 23 -6.06 0.05 -10.88
N LYS A 24 -5.32 -0.28 -9.80
CA LYS A 24 -5.19 -1.67 -9.34
C LYS A 24 -6.54 -2.29 -9.02
N GLY A 25 -7.39 -1.55 -8.32
CA GLY A 25 -8.75 -2.00 -7.99
C GLY A 25 -9.61 -2.24 -9.23
N LEU A 26 -9.54 -1.38 -10.26
CA LEU A 26 -10.25 -1.58 -11.52
C LEU A 26 -9.79 -2.85 -12.25
N ILE A 27 -8.48 -3.13 -12.27
CA ILE A 27 -7.95 -4.35 -12.86
C ILE A 27 -8.40 -5.59 -12.08
N ILE A 28 -8.34 -5.55 -10.74
CA ILE A 28 -8.84 -6.64 -9.87
C ILE A 28 -10.33 -6.88 -10.09
N SER A 29 -11.13 -5.81 -10.20
CA SER A 29 -12.57 -5.88 -10.50
C SER A 29 -12.84 -6.51 -11.87
N MET A 30 -12.09 -6.13 -12.90
CA MET A 30 -12.18 -6.75 -14.22
C MET A 30 -11.87 -8.26 -14.16
N ILE A 31 -10.82 -8.66 -13.44
CA ILE A 31 -10.48 -10.07 -13.26
C ILE A 31 -11.57 -10.80 -12.46
N HIS A 32 -12.09 -10.21 -11.39
CA HIS A 32 -13.19 -10.77 -10.61
C HIS A 32 -14.43 -11.02 -11.49
N HIS A 33 -14.75 -10.08 -12.38
CA HIS A 33 -15.92 -10.16 -13.24
C HIS A 33 -15.79 -11.24 -14.33
N PHE A 34 -14.66 -11.28 -15.04
CA PHE A 34 -14.50 -12.17 -16.20
C PHE A 34 -13.84 -13.51 -15.86
N TRP A 35 -12.93 -13.55 -14.90
CA TRP A 35 -12.10 -14.72 -14.57
C TRP A 35 -11.82 -14.85 -13.05
N PRO A 36 -12.86 -15.00 -12.21
CA PRO A 36 -12.70 -15.01 -10.75
C PRO A 36 -11.75 -16.12 -10.25
N GLU A 37 -11.63 -17.23 -10.98
CA GLU A 37 -10.70 -18.33 -10.64
C GLU A 37 -9.22 -17.88 -10.61
N LEU A 38 -8.86 -16.81 -11.31
CA LEU A 38 -7.48 -16.28 -11.27
C LEU A 38 -7.16 -15.64 -9.92
N LEU A 39 -8.13 -14.98 -9.28
CA LEU A 39 -7.93 -14.40 -7.95
C LEU A 39 -7.72 -15.50 -6.90
N ARG A 40 -8.43 -16.63 -7.05
CA ARG A 40 -8.30 -17.80 -6.17
C ARG A 40 -6.99 -18.58 -6.37
N ALA A 41 -6.33 -18.37 -7.50
CA ALA A 41 -5.11 -19.08 -7.88
C ALA A 41 -3.82 -18.32 -7.56
N ASN A 42 -3.86 -17.29 -6.69
CA ASN A 42 -2.71 -16.44 -6.37
C ASN A 42 -2.03 -15.84 -7.62
N PHE A 43 -2.83 -15.53 -8.65
CA PHE A 43 -2.32 -15.09 -9.95
C PHE A 43 -1.87 -13.62 -9.95
N VAL A 44 -2.49 -12.79 -9.11
CA VAL A 44 -2.30 -11.34 -9.12
C VAL A 44 -1.33 -10.92 -8.02
N HIS A 45 -0.32 -10.16 -8.41
CA HIS A 45 0.68 -9.57 -7.53
C HIS A 45 0.70 -8.06 -7.70
N ASP A 46 1.14 -7.36 -6.66
CA ASP A 46 1.45 -5.93 -6.69
C ASP A 46 2.97 -5.74 -6.56
N PHE A 47 3.50 -4.77 -7.28
CA PHE A 47 4.87 -4.30 -7.11
C PHE A 47 4.84 -2.94 -6.41
N GLN A 48 5.42 -2.89 -5.22
CA GLN A 48 5.45 -1.71 -4.38
C GLN A 48 6.86 -1.11 -4.37
N THR A 49 6.93 0.18 -4.64
CA THR A 49 8.14 0.98 -4.42
C THR A 49 8.03 1.75 -3.10
N PRO A 50 9.14 2.06 -2.42
CA PRO A 50 9.09 2.88 -1.22
C PRO A 50 8.43 4.23 -1.49
N LEU A 51 7.49 4.63 -0.63
CA LEU A 51 6.86 5.97 -0.66
C LEU A 51 7.90 7.05 -0.31
N LEU A 52 8.76 6.74 0.65
CA LEU A 52 9.82 7.64 1.09
C LEU A 52 11.04 6.86 1.56
N LYS A 53 12.22 7.48 1.41
CA LYS A 53 13.48 6.95 1.94
C LYS A 53 14.15 7.99 2.82
N ALA A 54 14.61 7.55 3.99
CA ALA A 54 15.49 8.31 4.84
C ALA A 54 16.95 7.93 4.54
N HIS A 55 17.77 8.92 4.24
CA HIS A 55 19.20 8.76 3.98
C HIS A 55 19.99 9.43 5.10
N ARG A 56 20.82 8.67 5.81
CA ARG A 56 21.67 9.24 6.85
C ARG A 56 22.73 10.12 6.19
N LEU A 57 22.97 11.30 6.76
CA LEU A 57 23.93 12.28 6.21
C LEU A 57 25.38 11.77 6.27
N SER A 58 25.67 10.80 7.16
CA SER A 58 26.96 10.13 7.28
C SER A 58 26.79 8.62 7.44
N GLY A 59 27.78 7.85 6.99
CA GLY A 59 27.82 6.39 7.15
C GLY A 59 26.95 5.60 6.17
N GLY A 60 26.33 6.24 5.16
CA GLY A 60 25.66 5.56 4.04
C GLY A 60 24.38 4.79 4.37
N GLN A 61 23.90 4.85 5.62
CA GLN A 61 22.71 4.12 6.06
C GLN A 61 21.46 4.67 5.36
N THR A 62 20.60 3.77 4.88
CA THR A 62 19.30 4.11 4.29
C THR A 62 18.19 3.29 4.91
N ALA A 63 17.02 3.89 5.06
CA ALA A 63 15.80 3.24 5.50
C ALA A 63 14.68 3.59 4.50
N ALA A 64 13.93 2.57 4.06
CA ALA A 64 12.85 2.71 3.10
C ALA A 64 11.52 2.43 3.78
N PHE A 65 10.51 3.24 3.46
CA PHE A 65 9.18 3.15 4.08
C PHE A 65 8.11 3.13 2.99
N PHE A 66 7.13 2.24 3.16
CA PHE A 66 6.03 2.02 2.21
C PHE A 66 4.73 2.70 2.66
N SER A 67 4.67 3.15 3.92
CA SER A 67 3.58 3.95 4.45
C SER A 67 4.11 5.15 5.25
N LEU A 68 3.28 6.18 5.38
CA LEU A 68 3.61 7.33 6.23
C LEU A 68 3.66 6.92 7.72
N ASN A 69 2.80 6.00 8.14
CA ASN A 69 2.73 5.52 9.52
C ASN A 69 4.02 4.80 9.95
N ASP A 70 4.59 3.96 9.08
CA ASP A 70 5.86 3.27 9.36
C ASP A 70 7.02 4.26 9.48
N PHE A 71 7.02 5.28 8.62
CA PHE A 71 8.00 6.35 8.66
C PHE A 71 7.89 7.16 9.95
N GLU A 72 6.69 7.58 10.34
CA GLU A 72 6.46 8.34 11.54
C GLU A 72 6.84 7.54 12.78
N SER A 73 6.40 6.29 12.88
CA SER A 73 6.76 5.37 13.97
C SER A 73 8.28 5.23 14.10
N TRP A 74 8.98 4.99 12.99
CA TRP A 74 10.44 4.95 12.96
C TRP A 74 11.08 6.28 13.40
N ARG A 75 10.57 7.40 12.88
CA ARG A 75 11.09 8.74 13.19
C ARG A 75 10.91 9.08 14.67
N PHE A 76 9.79 8.70 15.28
CA PHE A 76 9.51 8.93 16.69
C PHE A 76 10.35 8.03 17.60
N ALA A 77 10.64 6.80 17.17
CA ALA A 77 11.52 5.88 17.89
C ALA A 77 13.00 6.33 17.89
N LEU A 78 13.42 7.18 16.93
CA LEU A 78 14.76 7.77 16.95
C LEU A 78 14.92 8.79 18.09
N PRO A 79 16.08 8.79 18.79
CA PRO A 79 16.43 9.85 19.72
C PRO A 79 16.36 11.21 19.01
N GLU A 80 15.85 12.23 19.70
CA GLU A 80 15.60 13.56 19.12
C GLU A 80 16.85 14.17 18.45
N HIS A 81 17.99 14.06 19.12
CA HIS A 81 19.29 14.52 18.62
C HIS A 81 19.82 13.74 17.39
N GLN A 82 19.17 12.67 16.96
CA GLN A 82 19.52 11.93 15.74
C GLN A 82 18.63 12.27 14.56
N ARG A 83 17.44 12.85 14.77
CA ARG A 83 16.45 13.07 13.70
C ARG A 83 16.98 14.00 12.60
N HIS A 84 17.74 15.04 12.95
CA HIS A 84 18.35 15.96 11.99
C HIS A 84 19.51 15.35 11.17
N LYS A 85 19.97 14.14 11.52
CA LYS A 85 21.04 13.43 10.80
C LYS A 85 20.52 12.65 9.59
N TRP A 86 19.24 12.77 9.26
CA TRP A 86 18.59 12.07 8.16
C TRP A 86 17.97 13.05 7.16
N ARG A 87 18.27 12.87 5.88
CA ARG A 87 17.61 13.53 4.76
C ARG A 87 16.48 12.64 4.25
N ILE A 88 15.26 13.19 4.18
CA ILE A 88 14.09 12.47 3.70
C ILE A 88 13.87 12.78 2.21
N LYS A 89 13.71 11.74 1.39
CA LYS A 89 13.33 11.85 -0.03
C LYS A 89 11.97 11.17 -0.23
N TYR A 90 11.03 11.91 -0.79
CA TYR A 90 9.71 11.41 -1.18
C TYR A 90 9.72 10.95 -2.63
N TYR A 91 9.03 9.85 -2.92
CA TYR A 91 8.90 9.27 -4.25
C TYR A 91 7.45 9.45 -4.67
N LYS A 92 7.18 10.50 -5.46
CA LYS A 92 5.81 10.88 -5.87
C LYS A 92 5.18 9.89 -6.86
N GLY A 93 6.00 9.07 -7.50
CA GLY A 93 5.59 8.07 -8.47
C GLY A 93 6.78 7.24 -8.94
N LEU A 94 6.52 6.21 -9.72
CA LEU A 94 7.51 5.26 -10.23
C LEU A 94 8.65 5.96 -10.97
N GLY A 95 8.35 7.03 -11.72
CA GLY A 95 9.33 7.85 -12.44
C GLY A 95 10.29 8.66 -11.57
N THR A 96 10.08 8.72 -10.25
CA THR A 96 11.00 9.40 -9.31
C THR A 96 12.21 8.54 -8.96
N SER A 97 12.12 7.23 -9.20
CA SER A 97 13.20 6.28 -8.93
C SER A 97 14.27 6.37 -10.02
N THR A 98 15.55 6.36 -9.63
CA THR A 98 16.63 6.28 -10.61
C THR A 98 16.73 4.88 -11.21
N ALA A 99 17.43 4.74 -12.34
CA ALA A 99 17.68 3.43 -12.94
C ALA A 99 18.46 2.49 -12.01
N GLU A 100 19.35 3.03 -11.18
CA GLU A 100 20.06 2.26 -10.16
C GLU A 100 19.10 1.74 -9.08
N GLU A 101 18.21 2.60 -8.58
CA GLU A 101 17.18 2.20 -7.61
C GLU A 101 16.24 1.14 -8.19
N ALA A 102 15.85 1.27 -9.46
CA ALA A 102 15.02 0.28 -10.13
C ALA A 102 15.73 -1.09 -10.19
N ARG A 103 17.01 -1.14 -10.60
CA ARG A 103 17.81 -2.38 -10.59
C ARG A 103 17.84 -3.00 -9.19
N ASP A 104 18.05 -2.18 -8.18
CA ASP A 104 18.07 -2.57 -6.76
C ASP A 104 16.74 -3.15 -6.27
N TYR A 105 15.62 -2.63 -6.74
CA TYR A 105 14.28 -3.15 -6.42
C TYR A 105 14.04 -4.50 -7.08
N PHE A 106 14.38 -4.62 -8.37
CA PHE A 106 14.23 -5.89 -9.10
C PHE A 106 15.19 -6.97 -8.61
N ALA A 107 16.40 -6.60 -8.17
CA ALA A 107 17.34 -7.52 -7.54
C ALA A 107 16.81 -8.07 -6.20
N ARG A 108 15.91 -7.34 -5.53
CA ARG A 108 15.25 -7.71 -4.27
C ARG A 108 13.74 -7.80 -4.44
N LEU A 109 13.31 -8.42 -5.54
CA LEU A 109 11.91 -8.48 -5.94
C LEU A 109 11.00 -9.03 -4.84
N ASP A 110 11.48 -9.96 -4.02
CA ASP A 110 10.78 -10.52 -2.86
C ASP A 110 10.32 -9.46 -1.85
N LYS A 111 11.10 -8.38 -1.68
CA LYS A 111 10.77 -7.27 -0.77
C LYS A 111 9.82 -6.25 -1.38
N HIS A 112 9.68 -6.27 -2.70
CA HIS A 112 8.87 -5.33 -3.47
C HIS A 112 7.60 -5.97 -4.02
N ARG A 113 7.47 -7.30 -3.95
CA ARG A 113 6.32 -8.04 -4.44
C ARG A 113 5.38 -8.39 -3.30
N VAL A 114 4.16 -7.89 -3.38
CA VAL A 114 3.04 -8.34 -2.55
C VAL A 114 2.16 -9.27 -3.38
N GLN A 115 1.71 -10.38 -2.81
CA GLN A 115 0.74 -11.27 -3.45
C GLN A 115 -0.65 -10.91 -2.92
N TYR A 116 -1.62 -10.75 -3.83
CA TYR A 116 -3.01 -10.66 -3.40
C TYR A 116 -3.52 -12.07 -3.09
N GLU A 117 -4.06 -12.24 -1.90
CA GLU A 117 -4.63 -13.50 -1.44
C GLU A 117 -6.15 -13.42 -1.46
N TRP A 118 -6.80 -14.47 -1.96
CA TRP A 118 -8.24 -14.61 -1.91
C TRP A 118 -8.63 -15.30 -0.60
N GLY A 119 -9.20 -14.54 0.33
CA GLY A 119 -9.67 -15.00 1.64
C GLY A 119 -11.06 -15.66 1.61
N GLY A 120 -11.85 -15.45 0.55
CA GLY A 120 -13.14 -16.13 0.37
C GLY A 120 -14.23 -15.27 -0.26
N PRO A 121 -15.50 -15.70 -0.19
CA PRO A 121 -16.63 -14.98 -0.80
C PRO A 121 -16.80 -13.52 -0.36
N ALA A 122 -16.36 -13.18 0.85
CA ALA A 122 -16.42 -11.82 1.36
C ALA A 122 -15.58 -10.84 0.53
N ASP A 123 -14.44 -11.28 -0.03
CA ASP A 123 -13.61 -10.43 -0.88
C ASP A 123 -14.31 -10.11 -2.20
N GLY A 124 -15.06 -11.08 -2.74
CA GLY A 124 -15.89 -10.88 -3.92
C GLY A 124 -17.00 -9.85 -3.68
N ASP A 125 -17.67 -9.94 -2.53
CA ASP A 125 -18.67 -8.96 -2.13
C ASP A 125 -18.06 -7.56 -1.97
N LEU A 126 -16.87 -7.46 -1.38
CA LEU A 126 -16.15 -6.18 -1.25
C LEU A 126 -15.79 -5.58 -2.62
N ILE A 127 -15.28 -6.39 -3.54
CA ILE A 127 -14.99 -5.95 -4.92
C ILE A 127 -16.28 -5.45 -5.58
N ASP A 128 -17.37 -6.19 -5.46
CA ASP A 128 -18.66 -5.78 -6.03
C ASP A 128 -19.22 -4.52 -5.38
N MET A 129 -19.09 -4.35 -4.05
CA MET A 129 -19.49 -3.15 -3.33
C MET A 129 -18.75 -1.92 -3.84
N VAL A 130 -17.43 -2.03 -4.02
CA VAL A 130 -16.58 -0.92 -4.48
C VAL A 130 -16.90 -0.54 -5.93
N PHE A 131 -17.05 -1.51 -6.84
CA PHE A 131 -17.09 -1.24 -8.29
C PHE A 131 -18.48 -1.29 -8.95
N SER A 132 -19.47 -1.89 -8.30
CA SER A 132 -20.82 -1.97 -8.88
C SER A 132 -21.50 -0.60 -8.91
N LYS A 133 -22.03 -0.23 -10.07
CA LYS A 133 -22.86 0.99 -10.24
C LYS A 133 -24.13 0.94 -9.37
N LYS A 134 -24.61 -0.26 -9.01
CA LYS A 134 -25.86 -0.46 -8.26
C LYS A 134 -25.69 -0.31 -6.74
N ARG A 135 -24.46 -0.33 -6.23
CA ARG A 135 -24.16 -0.37 -4.79
C ARG A 135 -23.69 0.99 -4.24
N ALA A 136 -24.22 2.08 -4.79
CA ALA A 136 -23.85 3.43 -4.36
C ALA A 136 -24.27 3.72 -2.91
N ALA A 137 -25.37 3.15 -2.43
CA ALA A 137 -25.81 3.29 -1.04
C ALA A 137 -24.81 2.63 -0.07
N ASP A 138 -24.44 1.38 -0.34
CA ASP A 138 -23.48 0.60 0.43
C ASP A 138 -22.13 1.32 0.57
N ARG A 139 -21.63 1.92 -0.52
CA ARG A 139 -20.40 2.73 -0.47
C ARG A 139 -20.51 3.94 0.46
N ARG A 140 -21.65 4.64 0.47
CA ARG A 140 -21.85 5.79 1.37
C ARG A 140 -21.82 5.36 2.83
N GLU A 141 -22.47 4.26 3.15
CA GLU A 141 -22.46 3.69 4.50
C GLU A 141 -21.06 3.24 4.90
N TRP A 142 -20.37 2.51 4.02
CA TRP A 142 -19.00 2.05 4.23
C TRP A 142 -18.04 3.21 4.51
N MET A 143 -18.04 4.25 3.67
CA MET A 143 -17.21 5.44 3.88
C MET A 143 -17.54 6.17 5.18
N SER A 144 -18.82 6.28 5.54
CA SER A 144 -19.24 6.88 6.82
C SER A 144 -18.66 6.10 8.01
N SER A 145 -18.77 4.77 7.97
CA SER A 145 -18.25 3.90 9.04
C SER A 145 -16.71 3.93 9.13
N ALA A 146 -16.02 4.00 7.99
CA ALA A 146 -14.58 4.08 7.92
C ALA A 146 -14.05 5.40 8.47
N ALA A 147 -14.71 6.52 8.13
CA ALA A 147 -14.41 7.83 8.71
C ALA A 147 -14.56 7.80 10.23
N THR A 148 -15.66 7.24 10.76
CA THR A 148 -15.86 7.09 12.20
C THR A 148 -14.73 6.27 12.87
N ARG A 149 -14.28 5.17 12.24
CA ARG A 149 -13.15 4.37 12.75
C ARG A 149 -11.84 5.16 12.73
N GLN A 150 -11.55 5.90 11.67
CA GLN A 150 -10.33 6.70 11.57
C GLN A 150 -10.31 7.84 12.60
N TYR A 151 -11.45 8.48 12.85
CA TYR A 151 -11.59 9.48 13.93
C TYR A 151 -11.47 8.87 15.32
N ALA A 152 -12.01 7.67 15.55
CA ALA A 152 -11.87 6.98 16.82
C ALA A 152 -10.40 6.59 17.09
N LEU A 153 -9.66 6.14 16.07
CA LEU A 153 -8.23 5.81 16.18
C LEU A 153 -7.36 7.05 16.37
N SER A 154 -7.65 8.16 15.68
CA SER A 154 -6.92 9.42 15.86
C SER A 154 -7.21 10.09 17.20
N GLY A 155 -8.46 10.00 17.70
CA GLY A 155 -8.84 10.44 19.04
C GLY A 155 -8.20 9.62 20.16
N ALA A 156 -8.10 8.30 20.00
CA ALA A 156 -7.41 7.43 20.94
C ALA A 156 -5.90 7.68 21.00
N MET A 157 -5.25 7.99 19.87
CA MET A 157 -3.84 8.44 19.87
C MET A 157 -3.64 9.83 20.46
N GLY A 158 -4.64 10.72 20.37
CA GLY A 158 -4.61 12.07 20.96
C GLY A 158 -4.67 12.09 22.49
N GLN A 159 -5.23 11.07 23.14
CA GLN A 159 -5.32 11.01 24.61
C GLN A 159 -4.07 10.44 25.31
N VAL A 160 -3.19 9.73 24.59
CA VAL A 160 -1.94 9.21 25.18
C VAL A 160 -0.90 10.33 25.42
N GLY A 161 -1.13 11.54 24.88
CA GLY A 161 -0.25 12.69 25.05
C GLY A 161 -0.64 13.69 26.15
N ALA A 162 -1.81 13.55 26.79
CA ALA A 162 -2.36 14.59 27.66
C ALA A 162 -2.32 14.29 29.18
N GLU A 163 -1.84 13.11 29.61
CA GLU A 163 -1.85 12.71 31.04
C GLU A 163 -0.48 12.72 31.74
N LYS A 164 0.49 13.51 31.25
CA LYS A 164 1.76 13.75 31.98
C LYS A 164 2.17 15.22 32.07
N VAL A 165 1.23 16.12 32.32
CA VAL A 165 1.54 17.45 32.84
C VAL A 165 0.43 17.88 33.82
N ALA A 166 0.52 17.38 35.05
CA ALA A 166 0.00 18.01 36.27
C ALA A 166 0.77 17.43 37.46
#